data_AF-A0A924QCL4-F1
#
_entry.id   AF-A0A924QCL4-F1
#
_cell.length_a   1.000
_cell.length_b   1.000
_cell.length_c   1.000
_cell.angle_alpha   90.00
_cell.angle_beta   90.00
_cell.angle_gamma   90.00
#
_symmetry.space_group_name_H-M   'P 1'
#
loop_
_entity.id
_entity.type
_entity.pdbx_description
1 polymer ?
#
loop_
_entity_poly.entity_id
_entity_poly.type
_entity_poly.pdbx_seq_one_letter_code
_entity_poly.pdbx_strand_id
1 'polypeptide(L)'
;MELDRSKAGKLKLARRAFTLEFKAEVVRHKLAENLTFTQTGAKFDLLPKLVQQWEKQYQAGALTQDAGRRTVSPEQAEIARMKAENPRLKMEVSILKKTAAYFARESL
;
A
#
# COMPACT_ATOMS: atom_id res chain seq x y z
N MET A 1 14.57 28.75 -20.50
CA MET A 1 14.30 28.69 -19.06
C MET A 1 12.94 28.03 -18.90
N GLU A 2 12.94 26.70 -18.91
CA GLU A 2 11.71 25.90 -18.96
C GLU A 2 11.66 25.12 -17.65
N LEU A 3 10.75 25.51 -16.76
CA LEU A 3 10.55 24.83 -15.50
C LEU A 3 9.90 23.46 -15.78
N ASP A 4 10.71 22.41 -15.71
CA ASP A 4 10.25 21.03 -15.62
C ASP A 4 9.34 20.88 -14.37
N ARG A 5 8.03 20.79 -14.61
CA ARG A 5 6.99 20.62 -13.59
C ARG A 5 6.88 19.18 -13.09
N SER A 6 7.88 18.33 -13.30
CA SER A 6 7.79 16.89 -13.01
C SER A 6 8.34 16.51 -11.62
N LYS A 7 7.94 17.23 -10.57
CA LYS A 7 8.08 16.74 -9.18
C LYS A 7 6.92 17.20 -8.28
N ALA A 8 5.68 17.02 -8.72
CA ALA A 8 4.58 16.93 -7.78
C ALA A 8 4.68 15.56 -7.07
N GLY A 9 5.39 15.52 -5.93
CA GLY A 9 5.36 14.37 -5.04
C GLY A 9 3.91 14.04 -4.72
N LYS A 10 3.48 12.79 -4.98
CA LYS A 10 2.10 12.34 -4.74
C LYS A 10 1.73 12.66 -3.30
N LEU A 11 0.90 13.70 -3.10
CA LEU A 11 0.33 14.02 -1.80
C LEU A 11 -0.35 12.75 -1.28
N LYS A 12 0.14 12.24 -0.16
CA LYS A 12 -0.32 10.99 0.44
C LYS A 12 -1.72 11.27 0.99
N LEU A 13 -2.74 11.06 0.16
CA LEU A 13 -4.15 11.22 0.57
C LEU A 13 -4.37 10.45 1.86
N ALA A 14 -4.81 11.16 2.89
CA ALA A 14 -5.11 10.55 4.19
C ALA A 14 -6.14 9.44 3.96
N ARG A 15 -5.82 8.22 4.41
CA ARG A 15 -6.75 7.10 4.31
C ARG A 15 -7.94 7.37 5.23
N ARG A 16 -9.16 7.31 4.70
CA ARG A 16 -10.41 7.34 5.49
C ARG A 16 -10.33 6.26 6.58
N ALA A 17 -10.58 6.67 7.82
CA ALA A 17 -10.68 5.78 8.97
C ALA A 17 -12.15 5.62 9.33
N PHE A 18 -12.54 4.39 9.68
CA PHE A 18 -13.91 4.05 10.05
C PHE A 18 -13.89 3.38 11.42
N THR A 19 -14.85 3.72 12.27
CA THR A 19 -14.99 3.11 13.60
C THR A 19 -15.46 1.66 13.48
N LEU A 20 -15.28 0.86 14.54
CA LEU A 20 -15.73 -0.53 14.55
C LEU A 20 -17.26 -0.61 14.41
N GLU A 21 -17.97 0.29 15.09
CA GLU A 21 -19.43 0.38 15.12
C GLU A 21 -19.97 0.62 13.71
N PHE A 22 -19.40 1.59 13.00
CA PHE A 22 -19.81 1.90 11.61
C PHE A 22 -19.61 0.69 10.69
N LYS A 23 -18.46 0.01 10.81
CA LYS A 23 -18.20 -1.20 10.00
C LYS A 23 -19.21 -2.30 10.29
N ALA A 24 -19.52 -2.54 11.55
CA ALA A 24 -20.48 -3.55 11.97
C ALA A 24 -21.90 -3.20 11.49
N GLU A 25 -22.28 -1.92 11.57
CA GLU A 25 -23.56 -1.42 11.06
C GLU A 25 -23.70 -1.65 9.56
N VAL A 26 -22.69 -1.29 8.77
CA VAL A 26 -22.69 -1.51 7.31
C VAL A 26 -22.90 -2.99 6.96
N VAL A 27 -22.21 -3.90 7.66
CA VAL A 27 -22.34 -5.35 7.43
C VAL A 27 -23.73 -5.84 7.86
N ARG A 28 -24.22 -5.43 9.04
CA ARG A 28 -25.57 -5.80 9.52
C ARG A 28 -26.65 -5.33 8.56
N HIS A 29 -26.54 -4.10 8.08
CA HIS A 29 -27.47 -3.52 7.13
C HIS A 29 -27.47 -4.30 5.80
N LYS A 30 -26.29 -4.64 5.27
CA LYS A 30 -26.19 -5.49 4.08
C LYS A 30 -26.93 -6.83 4.28
N LEU A 31 -26.70 -7.49 5.41
CA LEU A 31 -27.28 -8.80 5.71
C LEU A 31 -28.79 -8.72 5.91
N ALA A 32 -29.27 -7.69 6.61
CA ALA A 32 -30.68 -7.47 6.88
C ALA A 32 -31.49 -7.17 5.60
N GLU A 33 -30.95 -6.35 4.70
CA GLU A 33 -31.59 -5.97 3.44
C GLU A 33 -31.23 -6.89 2.25
N ASN A 34 -30.42 -7.94 2.50
CA ASN A 34 -29.89 -8.86 1.48
C ASN A 34 -29.26 -8.13 0.26
N LEU A 35 -28.54 -7.04 0.52
CA LEU A 35 -27.95 -6.21 -0.53
C LEU A 35 -26.68 -6.83 -1.10
N THR A 36 -26.40 -6.51 -2.36
CA THR A 36 -25.08 -6.77 -2.96
C THR A 36 -24.02 -5.83 -2.38
N PHE A 37 -22.74 -6.21 -2.52
CA PHE A 37 -21.61 -5.36 -2.14
C PHE A 37 -21.62 -4.01 -2.85
N THR A 38 -22.04 -3.99 -4.12
CA THR A 38 -22.11 -2.78 -4.94
C THR A 38 -23.20 -1.84 -4.45
N GLN A 39 -24.41 -2.36 -4.18
CA GLN A 39 -25.51 -1.56 -3.63
C GLN A 39 -25.16 -1.00 -2.25
N THR A 40 -24.58 -1.83 -1.38
CA THR A 40 -24.14 -1.39 -0.05
C THR A 40 -23.05 -0.33 -0.16
N GLY A 41 -22.06 -0.54 -1.05
CA GLY A 41 -21.01 0.44 -1.31
C GLY A 41 -21.55 1.78 -1.78
N ALA A 42 -22.52 1.77 -2.71
CA ALA A 42 -23.18 2.98 -3.17
C ALA A 42 -23.95 3.70 -2.04
N LYS A 43 -24.66 2.95 -1.19
CA LYS A 43 -25.47 3.51 -0.08
C LYS A 43 -24.61 4.21 0.98
N PHE A 44 -23.43 3.66 1.29
CA PHE A 44 -22.56 4.16 2.37
C PHE A 44 -21.33 4.94 1.86
N ASP A 45 -21.24 5.23 0.56
CA ASP A 45 -20.07 5.83 -0.09
C ASP A 45 -18.77 5.05 0.23
N LEU A 46 -18.82 3.74 0.00
CA LEU A 46 -17.73 2.80 0.24
C LEU A 46 -17.39 2.02 -1.03
N LEU A 47 -16.12 1.66 -1.16
CA LEU A 47 -15.69 0.69 -2.17
C LEU A 47 -16.32 -0.69 -1.87
N PRO A 48 -16.93 -1.38 -2.84
CA PRO A 48 -17.56 -2.69 -2.61
C PRO A 48 -16.61 -3.72 -2.01
N LYS A 49 -15.33 -3.66 -2.38
CA LYS A 49 -14.26 -4.51 -1.84
C LYS A 49 -14.03 -4.33 -0.34
N LEU A 50 -14.24 -3.12 0.18
CA LEU A 50 -14.10 -2.82 1.60
C LEU A 50 -15.24 -3.47 2.40
N VAL A 51 -16.47 -3.38 1.88
CA VAL A 51 -17.65 -4.04 2.45
C VAL A 51 -17.46 -5.56 2.47
N GLN A 52 -16.99 -6.15 1.38
CA GLN A 52 -16.67 -7.59 1.32
C GLN A 52 -15.65 -8.01 2.37
N GLN A 53 -14.59 -7.22 2.54
CA GLN A 53 -13.56 -7.50 3.53
C GLN A 53 -14.08 -7.38 4.97
N TRP A 54 -14.95 -6.41 5.26
CA TRP A 54 -15.56 -6.27 6.58
C TRP A 54 -16.55 -7.39 6.87
N GLU A 55 -17.37 -7.80 5.91
CA GLU A 55 -18.28 -8.94 6.10
C GLU A 55 -17.52 -10.23 6.41
N LYS A 56 -16.43 -10.53 5.67
CA LYS A 56 -15.60 -11.70 5.96
C LYS A 56 -15.04 -11.67 7.39
N GLN A 57 -14.59 -10.51 7.86
CA GLN A 57 -14.06 -10.36 9.22
C GLN A 57 -15.17 -10.42 10.27
N TYR A 58 -16.35 -9.87 9.99
CA TYR A 58 -17.51 -9.93 10.87
C TYR A 58 -17.95 -11.38 11.09
N GLN A 59 -18.07 -12.17 10.02
CA GLN A 59 -18.42 -13.59 10.10
C GLN A 59 -17.36 -14.43 10.83
N ALA A 60 -16.08 -14.04 10.74
CA ALA A 60 -14.99 -14.69 11.46
C ALA A 60 -14.83 -14.22 12.92
N GLY A 61 -15.67 -13.30 13.41
CA GLY A 61 -15.50 -12.69 14.74
C GLY A 61 -14.23 -11.84 14.90
N ALA A 62 -13.61 -11.45 13.79
CA ALA A 62 -12.33 -10.75 13.72
C ALA A 62 -12.46 -9.30 13.22
N LEU A 63 -13.67 -8.73 13.25
CA LEU A 63 -13.88 -7.34 12.85
C LEU A 63 -13.29 -6.40 13.90
N THR A 64 -12.36 -5.54 13.48
CA THR A 64 -11.67 -4.58 14.33
C THR A 64 -11.71 -3.16 13.73
N GLN A 65 -11.34 -2.16 14.53
CA GLN A 65 -11.20 -0.78 14.03
C GLN A 65 -10.12 -0.65 12.94
N ASP A 66 -9.11 -1.53 12.93
CA ASP A 66 -8.08 -1.56 11.87
C ASP A 66 -8.43 -2.49 10.69
N ALA A 67 -9.55 -3.21 10.76
CA ALA A 67 -10.06 -4.05 9.67
C ALA A 67 -10.13 -3.30 8.32
N GLY A 68 -9.46 -3.78 7.28
CA GLY A 68 -9.42 -3.12 5.97
C GLY A 68 -8.32 -2.07 5.81
N ARG A 69 -7.64 -1.68 6.89
CA ARG A 69 -6.39 -0.92 6.80
C ARG A 69 -5.32 -1.89 6.31
N ARG A 70 -4.68 -1.60 5.18
CA ARG A 70 -3.38 -2.24 4.87
C ARG A 70 -2.40 -1.83 5.97
N THR A 71 -2.26 -2.68 6.98
CA THR A 71 -1.01 -2.80 7.72
C THR A 71 0.01 -3.23 6.67
N VAL A 72 1.11 -2.48 6.56
CA VAL A 72 2.22 -2.97 5.75
C VAL A 72 2.67 -4.24 6.48
N SER A 73 2.46 -5.41 5.87
CA SER A 73 2.99 -6.64 6.43
C SER A 73 4.50 -6.43 6.66
N PRO A 74 5.09 -6.93 7.76
CA PRO A 74 6.55 -6.84 7.98
C PRO A 74 7.34 -7.22 6.73
N GLU A 75 6.84 -8.21 6.00
CA GLU A 75 7.38 -8.71 4.73
C GLU A 75 7.34 -7.66 3.59
N GLN A 76 6.27 -6.88 3.51
CA GLN A 76 6.15 -5.79 2.54
C GLN A 76 7.02 -4.58 2.92
N ALA A 77 7.25 -4.35 4.22
CA ALA A 77 8.17 -3.34 4.70
C ALA A 77 9.62 -3.72 4.36
N GLU A 78 9.98 -4.99 4.53
CA GLU A 78 11.30 -5.51 4.20
C GLU A 78 11.56 -5.45 2.68
N ILE A 79 10.58 -5.83 1.85
CA ILE A 79 10.68 -5.68 0.37
C ILE A 79 10.88 -4.21 -0.03
N ALA A 80 10.19 -3.27 0.63
CA ALA A 80 10.34 -1.85 0.36
C ALA A 80 11.74 -1.34 0.75
N ARG A 81 12.26 -1.79 1.89
CA ARG A 81 13.62 -1.48 2.36
C ARG A 81 14.68 -2.06 1.42
N MET A 82 14.59 -3.34 1.08
CA MET A 82 15.53 -4.00 0.15
C MET A 82 15.53 -3.35 -1.23
N LYS A 83 14.37 -2.92 -1.74
CA LYS A 83 14.27 -2.17 -3.01
C LYS A 83 14.91 -0.78 -2.93
N ALA A 84 14.93 -0.15 -1.76
CA ALA A 84 15.58 1.15 -1.55
C ALA A 84 17.11 1.04 -1.45
N GLU A 85 17.65 -0.08 -0.95
CA GLU A 85 19.10 -0.30 -0.79
C GLU A 85 19.80 -0.78 -2.09
N ASN A 86 19.07 -1.43 -3.01
CA ASN A 86 19.61 -2.01 -4.25
C ASN A 86 20.30 -0.99 -5.20
N PRO A 87 19.76 0.22 -5.43
CA PRO A 87 20.41 1.20 -6.32
C PRO A 87 21.77 1.68 -5.79
N ARG A 88 21.90 1.86 -4.47
CA ARG A 88 23.16 2.25 -3.83
C ARG A 88 24.23 1.18 -4.03
N LEU A 89 23.89 -0.08 -3.76
CA LEU A 89 24.80 -1.21 -3.94
C LEU A 89 25.24 -1.38 -5.40
N LYS A 90 24.31 -1.23 -6.36
CA LYS A 90 24.64 -1.26 -7.79
C LYS A 90 25.60 -0.15 -8.21
N MET A 91 25.45 1.04 -7.63
CA MET A 91 26.35 2.16 -7.86
C MET A 91 27.75 1.89 -7.28
N GLU A 92 27.84 1.39 -6.05
CA GLU A 92 29.11 1.02 -5.40
C GLU A 92 29.87 -0.03 -6.23
N VAL A 93 29.17 -1.08 -6.70
CA VAL A 93 29.77 -2.10 -7.59
C VAL A 93 30.23 -1.49 -8.92
N SER A 94 29.48 -0.55 -9.49
CA SER A 94 29.88 0.11 -10.75
C SER A 94 31.14 0.94 -10.59
N ILE A 95 31.27 1.67 -9.48
CA ILE A 95 32.47 2.46 -9.18
C ILE A 95 33.67 1.53 -9.03
N LEU A 96 33.57 0.49 -8.21
CA LEU A 96 34.65 -0.47 -7.99
C LEU A 96 35.10 -1.14 -9.29
N LYS A 97 34.17 -1.54 -10.16
CA LYS A 97 34.48 -2.11 -11.49
C LYS A 97 35.20 -1.12 -12.39
N LYS A 98 34.77 0.14 -12.43
CA LYS A 98 35.42 1.19 -13.23
C LYS A 98 36.83 1.48 -12.73
N THR A 99 37.02 1.54 -11.42
CA THR A 99 38.32 1.76 -10.79
C THR A 99 39.28 0.61 -11.06
N ALA A 100 38.84 -0.65 -10.92
CA ALA A 100 39.66 -1.82 -11.26
C ALA A 100 40.06 -1.84 -12.73
N ALA A 101 39.13 -1.53 -13.64
CA ALA A 101 39.41 -1.44 -15.07
C ALA A 101 40.38 -0.30 -15.41
N TYR A 102 40.31 0.83 -14.70
CA TYR A 102 41.25 1.94 -14.85
C TYR A 102 42.66 1.51 -14.41
N PHE A 103 42.82 0.94 -13.22
CA PHE A 103 44.13 0.51 -12.72
C PHE A 103 44.77 -0.62 -13.55
N ALA A 104 43.98 -1.56 -14.07
CA ALA A 104 44.48 -2.60 -14.97
C ALA A 104 44.99 -2.05 -16.31
N ARG A 105 44.49 -0.89 -16.76
CA ARG A 105 44.96 -0.23 -17.99
C ARG A 105 46.23 0.59 -17.79
N GLU A 106 46.43 1.15 -16.60
CA GLU A 106 47.63 1.94 -16.23
C GLU A 106 48.83 1.05 -15.81
N SER A 107 48.60 -0.25 -15.62
CA SER A 107 49.64 -1.23 -15.25
C SER A 107 50.21 -2.00 -16.46
N LEU A 108 49.85 -1.60 -17.68
CA LEU A 108 50.33 -2.11 -18.97
C LEU A 108 51.16 -1.03 -19.67
#